data_AF-A0A0K2SJF5-F1
#
_entry.id   AF-A0A0K2SJF5-F1
#
_cell.length_a   1.000
_cell.length_b   1.000
_cell.length_c   1.000
_cell.angle_alpha   90.00
_cell.angle_beta   90.00
_cell.angle_gamma   90.00
#
_symmetry.space_group_name_H-M   'P 1'
#
loop_
_entity.id
_entity.type
_entity.pdbx_description
1 polymer ?
#
loop_
_entity_poly.entity_id
_entity_poly.type
_entity_poly.pdbx_seq_one_letter_code
_entity_poly.pdbx_strand_id
1 'polypeptide(L)'
;MHPGARRVGILLACLLVTTAVLSGSTSSAQGDDGWELTVCADPNNLPYSNDRLEGFENRIAQMLADSLGARLTYAWWPQRRGFIRETLREGLCDVVMGVPDQYPLALTSEPYYRTSYVFVTRSDRALEIASLDDPVLRDLHIGVQMVGDDYTNTPPAHALANRGMAENVVGYSVYGDYTSPAPLAPIMQAVADGDVDVAIVWGPIAGYFAKKMPVELKLHPVTPEIEPPFLPMVFSVSMAVRQGDEALRDQLDRAIEANWEQIQAVLTEYGVPTLPIPGAPGSAGASAPPPKDASATGLRRGQGARALVDRLRSALAKLRRWVAPTAAAGEEGGAEGEELPQKNPYTGDEEAIAEGKALFSKWGCYGCHGTQGGGGMGPSLVDSRWIYGGDDASVFKTIHDGRPNGMPAWGGYLSEEEIWEVVAFIRSLYKGDPGKVVW
;
A
#
# COMPACT_ATOMS: atom_id res chain seq x y z
N MET A 1 47.50 -24.38 -81.98
CA MET A 1 46.98 -25.56 -81.26
C MET A 1 45.50 -25.70 -81.62
N HIS A 2 45.24 -26.66 -82.51
CA HIS A 2 43.93 -27.14 -82.99
C HIS A 2 43.20 -27.96 -81.90
N PRO A 3 41.95 -28.43 -82.12
CA PRO A 3 40.78 -27.91 -82.88
C PRO A 3 39.50 -28.02 -81.98
N GLY A 4 38.23 -27.82 -82.36
CA GLY A 4 37.46 -27.66 -83.59
C GLY A 4 35.98 -27.41 -83.17
N ALA A 5 35.20 -26.58 -83.89
CA ALA A 5 34.18 -27.02 -84.87
C ALA A 5 33.08 -27.94 -84.25
N ARG A 6 31.76 -27.76 -84.40
CA ARG A 6 30.94 -27.26 -85.53
C ARG A 6 29.43 -27.48 -85.21
N ARG A 7 28.55 -26.82 -85.98
CA ARG A 7 27.11 -27.13 -86.32
C ARG A 7 26.04 -26.68 -85.28
N VAL A 8 25.08 -25.81 -85.61
CA VAL A 8 23.94 -25.86 -86.58
C VAL A 8 22.86 -26.87 -86.21
N GLY A 9 21.62 -26.40 -86.02
CA GLY A 9 20.42 -27.25 -86.16
C GLY A 9 19.24 -26.87 -85.27
N ILE A 10 18.25 -26.19 -85.86
CA ILE A 10 16.90 -25.96 -85.31
C ILE A 10 16.17 -27.31 -85.16
N LEU A 11 15.43 -27.51 -84.06
CA LEU A 11 14.25 -28.39 -84.04
C LEU A 11 13.24 -27.95 -82.98
N LEU A 12 12.11 -27.49 -83.50
CA LEU A 12 10.81 -27.37 -82.84
C LEU A 12 10.42 -28.69 -82.18
N ALA A 13 10.00 -28.69 -80.92
CA ALA A 13 9.23 -29.79 -80.33
C ALA A 13 8.23 -29.26 -79.29
N CYS A 14 6.97 -29.26 -79.73
CA CYS A 14 5.72 -29.47 -78.99
C CYS A 14 5.55 -28.92 -77.56
N LEU A 15 4.67 -27.92 -77.52
CA LEU A 15 3.74 -27.56 -76.46
C LEU A 15 3.22 -28.79 -75.67
N LEU A 16 3.61 -28.90 -74.40
CA LEU A 16 2.81 -29.51 -73.33
C LEU A 16 2.87 -28.54 -72.16
N VAL A 17 1.93 -27.60 -72.14
CA VAL A 17 1.66 -26.77 -70.96
C VAL A 17 1.02 -27.67 -69.92
N THR A 18 1.85 -28.28 -69.07
CA THR A 18 1.40 -28.81 -67.80
C THR A 18 1.16 -27.62 -66.88
N THR A 19 -0.11 -27.26 -66.69
CA THR A 19 -0.53 -26.40 -65.57
C THR A 19 -0.24 -27.15 -64.28
N ALA A 20 0.99 -27.02 -63.78
CA ALA A 20 1.30 -27.33 -62.40
C ALA A 20 0.57 -26.29 -61.55
N VAL A 21 -0.58 -26.70 -60.99
CA VAL A 21 -1.22 -26.01 -59.87
C VAL A 21 -0.24 -26.16 -58.71
N LEU A 22 0.72 -25.24 -58.61
CA LEU A 22 1.42 -24.98 -57.38
C LEU A 22 0.37 -24.42 -56.42
N SER A 23 -0.22 -25.30 -55.63
CA SER A 23 -0.83 -24.95 -54.36
C SER A 23 0.28 -24.38 -53.47
N GLY A 24 0.66 -23.13 -53.74
CA GLY A 24 1.38 -22.32 -52.80
C GLY A 24 0.46 -22.14 -51.61
N SER A 25 0.67 -22.96 -50.58
CA SER A 25 0.19 -22.64 -49.24
C SER A 25 0.85 -21.33 -48.87
N THR A 26 0.19 -20.22 -49.20
CA THR A 26 0.41 -18.97 -48.50
C THR A 26 0.01 -19.25 -47.07
N SER A 27 0.98 -19.66 -46.25
CA SER A 27 0.93 -19.35 -44.84
C SER A 27 0.89 -17.83 -44.78
N SER A 28 -0.33 -17.30 -44.80
CA SER A 28 -0.60 -16.02 -44.17
C SER A 28 0.08 -16.11 -42.81
N ALA A 29 1.12 -15.30 -42.61
CA ALA A 29 1.47 -14.89 -41.27
C ALA A 29 0.18 -14.28 -40.73
N GLN A 30 -0.54 -15.08 -39.95
CA GLN A 30 -1.65 -14.60 -39.15
C GLN A 30 -1.03 -13.45 -38.35
N GLY A 31 -1.49 -12.23 -38.59
CA GLY A 31 -1.20 -11.15 -37.66
C GLY A 31 -1.61 -11.65 -36.29
N ASP A 32 -0.72 -11.51 -35.32
CA ASP A 32 -1.02 -11.79 -33.93
C ASP A 32 -2.07 -10.76 -33.50
N ASP A 33 -3.34 -11.04 -33.79
CA ASP A 33 -4.52 -10.23 -33.44
C ASP A 33 -4.78 -10.26 -31.91
N GLY A 34 -3.76 -10.62 -31.13
CA GLY A 34 -3.75 -10.54 -29.68
C GLY A 34 -3.77 -9.07 -29.24
N TRP A 35 -4.51 -8.81 -28.16
CA TRP A 35 -4.52 -7.48 -27.55
C TRP A 35 -3.19 -7.22 -26.83
N GLU A 36 -2.87 -5.93 -26.61
CA GLU A 36 -1.65 -5.51 -25.94
C GLU A 36 -1.92 -5.17 -24.47
N LEU A 37 -1.07 -5.65 -23.57
CA LEU A 37 -1.04 -5.19 -22.18
C LEU A 37 0.11 -4.19 -22.04
N THR A 38 -0.21 -2.90 -21.92
CA THR A 38 0.82 -1.85 -21.80
C THR A 38 1.07 -1.53 -20.32
N VAL A 39 2.29 -1.71 -19.84
CA VAL A 39 2.67 -1.44 -18.44
C VAL A 39 3.29 -0.05 -18.31
N CYS A 40 2.81 0.76 -17.37
CA CYS A 40 3.53 1.97 -16.96
C CYS A 40 4.72 1.55 -16.10
N ALA A 41 5.94 1.78 -16.57
CA ALA A 41 7.14 1.34 -15.87
C ALA A 41 8.24 2.40 -15.93
N ASP A 42 9.16 2.32 -14.99
CA ASP A 42 10.29 3.21 -14.91
C ASP A 42 11.49 2.59 -15.65
N PRO A 43 12.13 3.31 -16.59
CA PRO A 43 13.24 2.75 -17.38
C PRO A 43 14.54 2.61 -16.56
N ASN A 44 14.64 3.16 -15.36
CA ASN A 44 15.85 3.12 -14.53
C ASN A 44 15.51 3.06 -13.02
N ASN A 45 14.87 1.97 -12.57
CA ASN A 45 14.39 1.85 -11.19
C ASN A 45 14.55 0.42 -10.64
N LEU A 46 15.74 -0.18 -10.83
CA LEU A 46 16.04 -1.45 -10.19
C LEU A 46 15.89 -1.33 -8.66
N PRO A 47 15.24 -2.30 -8.00
CA PRO A 47 14.94 -3.65 -8.51
C PRO A 47 13.62 -3.85 -9.25
N TYR A 48 12.77 -2.82 -9.33
CA TYR A 48 11.40 -2.94 -9.86
C TYR A 48 11.40 -3.16 -11.36
N SER A 49 11.91 -2.18 -12.11
CA SER A 49 11.91 -2.21 -13.56
C SER A 49 13.08 -1.42 -14.17
N ASN A 50 13.44 -1.78 -15.39
CA ASN A 50 14.25 -0.95 -16.28
C ASN A 50 13.99 -1.27 -17.76
N ASP A 51 14.51 -0.44 -18.66
CA ASP A 51 14.38 -0.59 -20.12
C ASP A 51 15.09 -1.81 -20.71
N ARG A 52 15.96 -2.46 -19.91
CA ARG A 52 16.62 -3.74 -20.24
C ARG A 52 15.86 -4.96 -19.73
N LEU A 53 14.71 -4.75 -19.06
CA LEU A 53 13.85 -5.80 -18.53
C LEU A 53 14.52 -6.68 -17.45
N GLU A 54 15.41 -6.09 -16.66
CA GLU A 54 16.19 -6.78 -15.60
C GLU A 54 15.50 -6.72 -14.22
N GLY A 55 14.34 -6.06 -14.11
CA GLY A 55 13.61 -5.90 -12.85
C GLY A 55 12.60 -7.02 -12.58
N PHE A 56 12.24 -7.20 -11.30
CA PHE A 56 11.26 -8.22 -10.93
C PHE A 56 9.86 -7.90 -11.44
N GLU A 57 9.48 -6.62 -11.50
CA GLU A 57 8.18 -6.21 -12.06
C GLU A 57 8.15 -6.44 -13.57
N ASN A 58 9.30 -6.33 -14.26
CA ASN A 58 9.37 -6.70 -15.68
C ASN A 58 9.06 -8.19 -15.88
N ARG A 59 9.65 -9.05 -15.04
CA ARG A 59 9.45 -10.50 -15.13
C ARG A 59 8.03 -10.92 -14.74
N ILE A 60 7.46 -10.31 -13.70
CA ILE A 60 6.07 -10.55 -13.31
C ILE A 60 5.12 -10.05 -14.41
N ALA A 61 5.36 -8.87 -14.99
CA ALA A 61 4.55 -8.36 -16.09
C ALA A 61 4.52 -9.31 -17.29
N GLN A 62 5.67 -9.89 -17.68
CA GLN A 62 5.73 -10.89 -18.75
C GLN A 62 4.90 -12.13 -18.42
N MET A 63 5.03 -12.65 -17.20
CA MET A 63 4.29 -13.81 -16.74
C MET A 63 2.77 -13.59 -16.80
N LEU A 64 2.30 -12.41 -16.43
CA LEU A 64 0.87 -12.08 -16.48
C LEU A 64 0.39 -11.85 -17.90
N ALA A 65 1.17 -11.16 -18.75
CA ALA A 65 0.83 -10.98 -20.16
C ALA A 65 0.66 -12.34 -20.85
N ASP A 66 1.58 -13.28 -20.61
CA ASP A 66 1.49 -14.66 -21.10
C ASP A 66 0.21 -15.35 -20.60
N SER A 67 -0.12 -15.20 -19.31
CA SER A 67 -1.33 -15.76 -18.70
C SER A 67 -2.63 -15.16 -19.26
N LEU A 68 -2.57 -13.93 -19.75
CA LEU A 68 -3.69 -13.19 -20.35
C LEU A 68 -3.80 -13.37 -21.86
N GLY A 69 -2.82 -14.04 -22.49
CA GLY A 69 -2.72 -14.14 -23.94
C GLY A 69 -2.53 -12.77 -24.61
N ALA A 70 -1.84 -11.85 -23.92
CA ALA A 70 -1.59 -10.49 -24.38
C ALA A 70 -0.14 -10.32 -24.79
N ARG A 71 0.12 -9.44 -25.77
CA ARG A 71 1.48 -8.98 -26.05
C ARG A 71 1.87 -7.90 -25.03
N LEU A 72 2.96 -8.12 -24.31
CA LEU A 72 3.48 -7.14 -23.35
C LEU A 72 4.16 -5.96 -24.05
N THR A 73 3.81 -4.74 -23.66
CA THR A 73 4.52 -3.50 -24.01
C THR A 73 4.71 -2.61 -22.79
N TYR A 74 5.51 -1.55 -22.94
CA TYR A 74 5.82 -0.62 -21.85
C TYR A 74 5.67 0.83 -22.28
N ALA A 75 5.05 1.62 -21.41
CA ALA A 75 5.13 3.07 -21.43
C ALA A 75 6.18 3.50 -20.40
N TRP A 76 7.39 3.80 -20.88
CA TRP A 76 8.51 4.19 -20.03
C TRP A 76 8.36 5.62 -19.51
N TRP A 77 8.31 5.77 -18.19
CA TRP A 77 8.21 7.07 -17.54
C TRP A 77 8.93 7.08 -16.18
N PRO A 78 9.73 8.10 -15.85
CA PRO A 78 10.38 8.19 -14.55
C PRO A 78 9.38 8.22 -13.38
N GLN A 79 9.50 7.32 -12.41
CA GLN A 79 8.61 7.27 -11.26
C GLN A 79 8.91 8.44 -10.31
N ARG A 80 8.04 9.45 -10.35
CA ARG A 80 8.12 10.69 -9.57
C ARG A 80 6.74 11.07 -9.04
N ARG A 81 6.65 12.18 -8.30
CA ARG A 81 5.34 12.77 -7.95
C ARG A 81 4.52 12.96 -9.21
N GLY A 82 3.27 12.49 -9.19
CA GLY A 82 2.37 12.57 -10.34
C GLY A 82 2.45 11.40 -11.32
N PHE A 83 3.31 10.39 -11.13
CA PHE A 83 3.46 9.25 -12.05
C PHE A 83 2.11 8.66 -12.52
N ILE A 84 1.19 8.37 -11.61
CA ILE A 84 -0.13 7.81 -11.95
C ILE A 84 -1.01 8.79 -12.73
N ARG A 85 -0.91 10.08 -12.43
CA ARG A 85 -1.62 11.12 -13.16
C ARG A 85 -1.09 11.25 -14.58
N GLU A 86 0.23 11.32 -14.76
CA GLU A 86 0.86 11.56 -16.07
C GLU A 86 0.93 10.30 -16.96
N THR A 87 0.70 9.10 -16.41
CA THR A 87 0.77 7.84 -17.17
C THR A 87 -0.58 7.13 -17.25
N LEU A 88 -0.94 6.35 -16.23
CA LEU A 88 -2.12 5.50 -16.19
C LEU A 88 -3.42 6.29 -16.46
N ARG A 89 -3.57 7.48 -15.86
CA ARG A 89 -4.77 8.31 -16.02
C ARG A 89 -4.85 9.03 -17.37
N GLU A 90 -3.72 9.32 -18.01
CA GLU A 90 -3.68 9.86 -19.38
C GLU A 90 -3.85 8.76 -20.45
N GLY A 91 -3.99 7.49 -20.05
CA GLY A 91 -4.19 6.38 -20.98
C GLY A 91 -2.94 5.98 -21.74
N LEU A 92 -1.74 6.33 -21.25
CA LEU A 92 -0.48 5.90 -21.87
C LEU A 92 -0.21 4.40 -21.74
N CYS A 93 -0.86 3.76 -20.77
CA CYS A 93 -0.66 2.39 -20.34
C CYS A 93 -1.88 1.91 -19.56
N ASP A 94 -2.00 0.60 -19.38
CA ASP A 94 -3.16 -0.09 -18.81
C ASP A 94 -2.99 -0.47 -17.35
N VAL A 95 -1.75 -0.76 -16.94
CA VAL A 95 -1.47 -1.27 -15.59
C VAL A 95 -0.16 -0.70 -15.04
N VAL A 96 -0.14 -0.45 -13.73
CA VAL A 96 1.06 -0.24 -12.92
C VAL A 96 1.27 -1.46 -12.04
N MET A 97 2.48 -2.02 -12.07
CA MET A 97 2.74 -3.31 -11.42
C MET A 97 2.69 -3.26 -9.90
N GLY A 98 3.13 -2.16 -9.28
CA GLY A 98 3.21 -2.06 -7.82
C GLY A 98 2.71 -0.71 -7.30
N VAL A 99 1.62 -0.75 -6.54
CA VAL A 99 1.17 0.33 -5.66
C VAL A 99 0.79 -0.24 -4.29
N PRO A 100 0.79 0.57 -3.22
CA PRO A 100 0.14 0.14 -1.97
C PRO A 100 -1.29 -0.32 -2.25
N ASP A 101 -1.72 -1.42 -1.64
CA ASP A 101 -3.10 -1.88 -1.77
C ASP A 101 -4.10 -0.77 -1.40
N GLN A 102 -5.25 -0.74 -2.06
CA GLN A 102 -6.28 0.30 -1.89
C GLN A 102 -5.78 1.70 -2.23
N TYR A 103 -4.93 1.81 -3.27
CA TYR A 103 -4.31 3.06 -3.68
C TYR A 103 -5.34 4.09 -4.17
N PRO A 104 -5.50 5.26 -3.54
CA PRO A 104 -6.63 6.17 -3.82
C PRO A 104 -6.68 6.81 -5.20
N LEU A 105 -5.61 6.70 -6.00
CA LEU A 105 -5.56 7.29 -7.35
C LEU A 105 -5.87 6.28 -8.47
N ALA A 106 -6.08 5.00 -8.15
CA ALA A 106 -6.28 3.92 -9.10
C ALA A 106 -7.23 2.85 -8.53
N LEU A 107 -7.72 1.97 -9.40
CA LEU A 107 -8.41 0.75 -8.97
C LEU A 107 -7.36 -0.35 -8.77
N THR A 108 -7.30 -0.97 -7.59
CA THR A 108 -6.27 -1.98 -7.29
C THR A 108 -6.77 -3.41 -7.49
N SER A 109 -5.86 -4.30 -7.90
CA SER A 109 -6.03 -5.75 -7.84
C SER A 109 -6.00 -6.24 -6.39
N GLU A 110 -6.23 -7.53 -6.19
CA GLU A 110 -5.79 -8.23 -4.98
C GLU A 110 -4.27 -8.10 -4.80
N PRO A 111 -3.77 -7.99 -3.56
CA PRO A 111 -2.34 -7.86 -3.30
C PRO A 111 -1.61 -9.17 -3.59
N TYR A 112 -0.46 -9.07 -4.27
CA TYR A 112 0.35 -10.22 -4.67
C TYR A 112 1.65 -10.35 -3.88
N TYR A 113 1.99 -9.36 -3.05
CA TYR A 113 2.96 -9.51 -1.96
C TYR A 113 2.73 -8.48 -0.86
N ARG A 114 3.27 -8.76 0.32
CA ARG A 114 3.31 -7.85 1.46
C ARG A 114 4.74 -7.74 1.93
N THR A 115 5.20 -6.53 2.24
CA THR A 115 6.59 -6.28 2.65
C THR A 115 6.66 -5.10 3.61
N SER A 116 7.82 -4.88 4.21
CA SER A 116 8.03 -3.86 5.24
C SER A 116 9.21 -2.95 4.92
N TYR A 117 9.29 -1.82 5.63
CA TYR A 117 10.59 -1.22 5.92
C TYR A 117 11.43 -2.16 6.78
N VAL A 118 12.74 -2.17 6.54
CA VAL A 118 13.71 -2.97 7.28
C VAL A 118 14.85 -2.08 7.78
N PHE A 119 15.35 -2.37 8.98
CA PHE A 119 16.68 -1.95 9.40
C PHE A 119 17.72 -2.72 8.60
N VAL A 120 18.71 -2.01 8.10
CA VAL A 120 19.86 -2.54 7.37
C VAL A 120 21.12 -2.18 8.15
N THR A 121 21.85 -3.18 8.60
CA THR A 121 23.12 -3.02 9.33
C THR A 121 24.20 -3.90 8.73
N ARG A 122 25.48 -3.57 8.93
CA ARG A 122 26.57 -4.50 8.60
C ARG A 122 26.60 -5.66 9.60
N SER A 123 26.78 -6.89 9.11
CA SER A 123 26.86 -8.09 9.98
C SER A 123 28.00 -8.00 11.01
N ASP A 124 29.09 -7.29 10.69
CA ASP A 124 30.29 -7.17 11.52
C ASP A 124 30.18 -6.15 12.67
N ARG A 125 29.14 -5.31 12.70
CA ARG A 125 28.90 -4.33 13.77
C ARG A 125 28.10 -4.86 14.95
N ALA A 126 27.56 -6.08 14.85
CA ALA A 126 26.75 -6.72 15.90
C ALA A 126 25.60 -5.84 16.45
N LEU A 127 24.99 -5.01 15.58
CA LEU A 127 23.80 -4.23 15.89
C LEU A 127 22.54 -5.07 15.64
N GLU A 128 21.74 -5.27 16.69
CA GLU A 128 20.48 -6.03 16.64
C GLU A 128 19.32 -5.06 16.93
N ILE A 129 18.95 -4.25 15.93
CA ILE A 129 17.93 -3.20 16.05
C ILE A 129 16.63 -3.72 15.43
N ALA A 130 15.56 -3.75 16.21
CA ALA A 130 14.24 -4.20 15.78
C ALA A 130 13.16 -3.13 15.85
N SER A 131 13.38 -2.06 16.62
CA SER A 131 12.38 -1.03 16.89
C SER A 131 13.00 0.36 16.84
N LEU A 132 12.17 1.34 16.47
CA LEU A 132 12.54 2.77 16.45
C LEU A 132 12.69 3.36 17.85
N ASP A 133 12.30 2.62 18.89
CA ASP A 133 12.52 3.00 20.30
C ASP A 133 13.87 2.55 20.85
N ASP A 134 14.67 1.81 20.07
CA ASP A 134 15.99 1.37 20.52
C ASP A 134 16.88 2.57 20.85
N PRO A 135 17.36 2.71 22.11
CA PRO A 135 18.12 3.89 22.52
C PRO A 135 19.42 4.08 21.73
N VAL A 136 20.00 3.00 21.17
CA VAL A 136 21.24 3.09 20.38
C VAL A 136 21.07 4.01 19.17
N LEU A 137 19.85 4.11 18.62
CA LEU A 137 19.57 4.93 17.44
C LEU A 137 19.91 6.40 17.64
N ARG A 138 19.93 6.93 18.88
CA ARG A 138 20.30 8.33 19.13
C ARG A 138 21.77 8.64 18.88
N ASP A 139 22.62 7.63 18.95
CA ASP A 139 24.08 7.78 18.82
C ASP A 139 24.59 7.35 17.43
N LEU A 140 23.71 6.82 16.58
CA LEU A 140 24.05 6.30 15.25
C LEU A 140 23.72 7.32 14.16
N HIS A 141 24.48 7.31 13.07
CA HIS A 141 24.08 7.92 11.80
C HIS A 141 23.07 7.01 11.10
N ILE A 142 21.87 7.54 10.85
CA ILE A 142 20.74 6.78 10.31
C ILE A 142 20.46 7.18 8.87
N GLY A 143 20.69 6.29 7.91
CA GLY A 143 20.25 6.49 6.54
C GLY A 143 18.73 6.28 6.39
N VAL A 144 18.01 7.22 5.76
CA VAL A 144 16.56 7.10 5.57
C VAL A 144 16.17 7.51 4.16
N GLN A 145 15.26 6.76 3.54
CA GLN A 145 14.68 7.16 2.26
C GLN A 145 13.71 8.34 2.45
N MET A 146 13.90 9.41 1.68
CA MET A 146 13.13 10.65 1.78
C MET A 146 12.55 11.10 0.44
N VAL A 147 11.35 11.68 0.47
CA VAL A 147 10.67 12.14 -0.77
C VAL A 147 11.12 13.56 -1.15
N GLY A 148 11.24 14.45 -0.17
CA GLY A 148 11.71 15.83 -0.31
C GLY A 148 11.54 16.60 1.00
N ASP A 149 11.74 17.92 0.94
CA ASP A 149 11.75 18.81 2.11
C ASP A 149 10.40 19.50 2.37
N ASP A 150 9.34 19.05 1.70
CA ASP A 150 8.00 19.64 1.73
C ASP A 150 7.10 19.04 2.84
N TYR A 151 7.70 18.55 3.93
CA TYR A 151 7.04 17.88 5.05
C TYR A 151 6.26 16.59 4.68
N THR A 152 6.33 16.13 3.43
CA THR A 152 5.77 14.84 3.03
C THR A 152 6.89 13.83 2.87
N ASN A 153 7.05 12.98 3.89
CA ASN A 153 8.18 12.04 3.95
C ASN A 153 7.74 10.59 4.19
N THR A 154 8.69 9.66 4.18
CA THR A 154 8.41 8.24 4.43
C THR A 154 8.00 8.00 5.89
N PRO A 155 7.27 6.91 6.21
CA PRO A 155 6.93 6.59 7.59
C PRO A 155 8.14 6.53 8.53
N PRO A 156 9.30 5.94 8.16
CA PRO A 156 10.50 5.99 8.99
C PRO A 156 11.00 7.40 9.30
N ALA A 157 11.01 8.29 8.31
CA ALA A 157 11.46 9.68 8.51
C ALA A 157 10.59 10.42 9.53
N HIS A 158 9.26 10.30 9.42
CA HIS A 158 8.35 10.88 10.41
C HIS A 158 8.50 10.23 11.79
N ALA A 159 8.67 8.91 11.85
CA ALA A 159 8.76 8.19 13.11
C ALA A 159 10.04 8.55 13.90
N LEU A 160 11.16 8.80 13.22
CA LEU A 160 12.39 9.30 13.83
C LEU A 160 12.27 10.77 14.24
N ALA A 161 11.66 11.62 13.40
CA ALA A 161 11.41 13.03 13.70
C ALA A 161 10.53 13.20 14.96
N ASN A 162 9.48 12.39 15.10
CA ASN A 162 8.61 12.35 16.28
C ASN A 162 9.36 12.00 17.58
N ARG A 163 10.54 11.38 17.46
CA ARG A 163 11.42 11.01 18.58
C ARG A 163 12.56 12.00 18.82
N GLY A 164 12.59 13.12 18.08
CA GLY A 164 13.64 14.12 18.14
C GLY A 164 14.97 13.67 17.51
N MET A 165 14.96 12.61 16.70
CA MET A 165 16.16 12.05 16.05
C MET A 165 16.36 12.59 14.64
N ALA A 166 16.07 13.87 14.39
CA ALA A 166 16.24 14.47 13.07
C ALA A 166 17.71 14.80 12.77
N GLU A 167 18.51 15.10 13.80
CA GLU A 167 19.88 15.63 13.65
C GLU A 167 20.89 14.58 13.16
N ASN A 168 20.67 13.31 13.46
CA ASN A 168 21.52 12.19 13.09
C ASN A 168 21.00 11.39 11.87
N VAL A 169 19.99 11.92 11.17
CA VAL A 169 19.43 11.33 9.95
C VAL A 169 20.14 11.85 8.71
N VAL A 170 20.51 10.93 7.83
CA VAL A 170 21.04 11.21 6.49
C VAL A 170 19.98 10.81 5.47
N GLY A 171 19.48 11.79 4.72
CA GLY A 171 18.43 11.60 3.73
C GLY A 171 18.94 11.07 2.40
N TYR A 172 18.26 10.06 1.86
CA TYR A 172 18.49 9.52 0.52
C TYR A 172 17.20 9.62 -0.28
N SER A 173 17.22 10.23 -1.47
CA SER A 173 15.98 10.39 -2.24
C SER A 173 15.36 9.03 -2.61
N VAL A 174 14.04 8.88 -2.39
CA VAL A 174 13.25 7.74 -2.90
C VAL A 174 13.25 7.65 -4.43
N TYR A 175 13.61 8.75 -5.10
CA TYR A 175 13.69 8.86 -6.55
C TYR A 175 15.08 8.54 -7.10
N GLY A 176 16.09 8.52 -6.23
CA GLY A 176 17.49 8.30 -6.56
C GLY A 176 18.12 9.37 -7.46
N ASP A 177 19.42 9.21 -7.70
CA ASP A 177 20.15 9.96 -8.73
C ASP A 177 20.00 9.24 -10.08
N TYR A 178 19.25 9.83 -10.99
CA TYR A 178 18.98 9.24 -12.30
C TYR A 178 20.14 9.25 -13.28
N THR A 179 21.24 9.94 -12.95
CA THR A 179 22.48 9.83 -13.71
C THR A 179 23.22 8.53 -13.41
N SER A 180 22.87 7.85 -12.30
CA SER A 180 23.38 6.54 -11.93
C SER A 180 22.63 5.41 -12.65
N PRO A 181 23.32 4.31 -13.03
CA PRO A 181 22.66 3.10 -13.53
C PRO A 181 21.86 2.32 -12.45
N ALA A 182 22.03 2.69 -11.17
CA ALA A 182 21.26 2.14 -10.06
C ALA A 182 20.88 3.27 -9.08
N PRO A 183 19.86 4.08 -9.39
CA PRO A 183 19.53 5.30 -8.63
C PRO A 183 19.22 5.05 -7.15
N LEU A 184 18.71 3.88 -6.81
CA LEU A 184 18.28 3.51 -5.45
C LEU A 184 19.36 2.80 -4.61
N ALA A 185 20.51 2.45 -5.21
CA ALA A 185 21.61 1.80 -4.50
C ALA A 185 22.32 2.65 -3.42
N PRO A 186 22.42 4.00 -3.50
CA PRO A 186 23.27 4.78 -2.61
C PRO A 186 23.04 4.58 -1.11
N ILE A 187 21.78 4.44 -0.65
CA ILE A 187 21.49 4.21 0.78
C ILE A 187 22.07 2.88 1.28
N MET A 188 22.08 1.86 0.43
CA MET A 188 22.65 0.55 0.74
C MET A 188 24.17 0.59 0.70
N GLN A 189 24.74 1.33 -0.25
CA GLN A 189 26.17 1.56 -0.36
C GLN A 189 26.70 2.31 0.87
N ALA A 190 25.97 3.30 1.37
CA ALA A 190 26.36 4.04 2.57
C ALA A 190 26.45 3.16 3.83
N VAL A 191 25.55 2.19 4.00
CA VAL A 191 25.68 1.19 5.07
C VAL A 191 26.89 0.29 4.82
N ALA A 192 27.08 -0.14 3.57
CA ALA A 192 28.19 -1.01 3.19
C ALA A 192 29.56 -0.34 3.39
N ASP A 193 29.69 0.96 3.11
CA ASP A 193 30.91 1.73 3.29
C ASP A 193 31.11 2.20 4.74
N GLY A 194 30.02 2.20 5.53
CA GLY A 194 30.02 2.68 6.91
C GLY A 194 29.86 4.19 7.05
N ASP A 195 29.40 4.86 5.99
CA ASP A 195 29.02 6.28 6.00
C ASP A 195 27.78 6.53 6.87
N VAL A 196 26.89 5.52 6.96
CA VAL A 196 25.84 5.44 7.97
C VAL A 196 25.96 4.13 8.73
N ASP A 197 25.60 4.13 10.01
CA ASP A 197 25.76 2.96 10.87
C ASP A 197 24.60 1.96 10.70
N VAL A 198 23.41 2.50 10.39
CA VAL A 198 22.17 1.77 10.11
C VAL A 198 21.39 2.54 9.05
N ALA A 199 20.63 1.84 8.21
CA ALA A 199 19.63 2.48 7.36
C ALA A 199 18.24 1.87 7.55
N ILE A 200 17.19 2.66 7.34
CA ILE A 200 15.81 2.18 7.26
C ILE A 200 15.36 2.26 5.82
N VAL A 201 15.22 1.09 5.19
CA VAL A 201 15.06 0.97 3.74
C VAL A 201 13.82 0.14 3.44
N TRP A 202 13.09 0.50 2.39
CA TRP A 202 11.97 -0.27 1.91
C TRP A 202 12.42 -1.65 1.42
N GLY A 203 11.73 -2.70 1.86
CA GLY A 203 12.14 -4.10 1.77
C GLY A 203 12.64 -4.56 0.40
N PRO A 204 11.90 -4.36 -0.70
CA PRO A 204 12.32 -4.78 -2.03
C PRO A 204 13.69 -4.23 -2.44
N ILE A 205 13.95 -2.94 -2.13
CA ILE A 205 15.22 -2.27 -2.42
C ILE A 205 16.32 -2.88 -1.55
N ALA A 206 16.07 -2.98 -0.25
CA ALA A 206 17.03 -3.51 0.71
C ALA A 206 17.47 -4.93 0.33
N GLY A 207 16.50 -5.81 0.07
CA GLY A 207 16.72 -7.21 -0.21
C GLY A 207 17.51 -7.47 -1.49
N TYR A 208 17.21 -6.72 -2.56
CA TYR A 208 17.91 -6.84 -3.83
C TYR A 208 19.36 -6.35 -3.75
N PHE A 209 19.56 -5.16 -3.19
CA PHE A 209 20.88 -4.55 -3.16
C PHE A 209 21.79 -5.17 -2.10
N ALA A 210 21.27 -5.69 -0.99
CA ALA A 210 22.08 -6.38 0.02
C ALA A 210 22.87 -7.57 -0.57
N LYS A 211 22.28 -8.33 -1.49
CA LYS A 211 22.95 -9.43 -2.20
C LYS A 211 24.09 -8.97 -3.13
N LYS A 212 24.19 -7.68 -3.41
CA LYS A 212 25.15 -7.06 -4.35
C LYS A 212 26.25 -6.29 -3.63
N MET A 213 26.13 -6.09 -2.32
CA MET A 213 27.12 -5.37 -1.55
C MET A 213 28.37 -6.22 -1.32
N PRO A 214 29.56 -5.59 -1.26
CA PRO A 214 30.81 -6.30 -1.01
C PRO A 214 30.96 -6.78 0.45
N VAL A 215 30.07 -6.32 1.34
CA VAL A 215 29.99 -6.70 2.74
C VAL A 215 28.63 -7.32 3.04
N GLU A 216 28.61 -8.24 4.00
CA GLU A 216 27.36 -8.86 4.44
C GLU A 216 26.51 -7.86 5.22
N LEU A 217 25.28 -7.67 4.77
CA LEU A 217 24.29 -6.81 5.42
C LEU A 217 23.17 -7.67 6.03
N LYS A 218 22.80 -7.36 7.27
CA LYS A 218 21.63 -7.92 7.95
C LYS A 218 20.41 -7.04 7.69
N LEU A 219 19.29 -7.70 7.40
CA LEU A 219 17.99 -7.06 7.24
C LEU A 219 17.09 -7.52 8.38
N HIS A 220 16.59 -6.57 9.17
CA HIS A 220 15.63 -6.84 10.23
C HIS A 220 14.37 -6.01 10.00
N PRO A 221 13.17 -6.60 9.90
CA PRO A 221 11.92 -5.83 9.78
C PRO A 221 11.77 -4.80 10.90
N VAL A 222 11.30 -3.60 10.56
CA VAL A 222 10.95 -2.59 11.56
C VAL A 222 9.70 -3.06 12.29
N THR A 223 9.74 -3.00 13.62
CA THR A 223 8.61 -3.36 14.49
C THR A 223 8.28 -2.24 15.49
N PRO A 224 6.99 -2.04 15.84
CA PRO A 224 5.79 -2.73 15.34
C PRO A 224 5.44 -2.44 13.86
N GLU A 225 4.50 -3.21 13.29
CA GLU A 225 4.04 -3.00 11.90
C GLU A 225 3.40 -1.63 11.67
N ILE A 226 2.83 -1.02 12.72
CA ILE A 226 2.27 0.32 12.73
C ILE A 226 2.90 1.07 13.91
N GLU A 227 3.67 2.11 13.61
CA GLU A 227 4.30 2.95 14.61
C GLU A 227 3.35 4.04 15.14
N PRO A 228 3.35 4.33 16.45
CA PRO A 228 2.60 5.46 16.99
C PRO A 228 2.99 6.82 16.34
N PRO A 229 2.05 7.74 16.09
CA PRO A 229 0.62 7.57 16.29
C PRO A 229 0.04 6.53 15.33
N PHE A 230 0.21 6.63 14.00
CA PHE A 230 -0.32 5.65 13.03
C PHE A 230 0.48 5.64 11.71
N LEU A 231 1.78 5.36 11.81
CA LEU A 231 2.72 5.31 10.70
C LEU A 231 2.94 3.84 10.28
N PRO A 232 2.30 3.36 9.20
CA PRO A 232 2.49 1.98 8.75
C PRO A 232 3.92 1.75 8.25
N MET A 233 4.54 0.69 8.77
CA MET A 233 5.85 0.19 8.34
C MET A 233 5.73 -1.00 7.38
N VAL A 234 4.54 -1.56 7.25
CA VAL A 234 4.22 -2.72 6.42
C VAL A 234 3.12 -2.38 5.44
N PHE A 235 3.28 -2.77 4.17
CA PHE A 235 2.27 -2.56 3.13
C PHE A 235 2.07 -3.83 2.32
N SER A 236 0.81 -4.11 2.00
CA SER A 236 0.45 -5.01 0.89
C SER A 236 0.58 -4.24 -0.42
N VAL A 237 1.04 -4.92 -1.47
CA VAL A 237 1.28 -4.34 -2.79
C VAL A 237 0.40 -5.03 -3.81
N SER A 238 -0.33 -4.21 -4.55
CA SER A 238 -1.29 -4.59 -5.59
C SER A 238 -0.90 -3.97 -6.92
N MET A 239 -1.45 -4.49 -8.01
CA MET A 239 -1.40 -3.82 -9.31
C MET A 239 -2.48 -2.74 -9.36
N ALA A 240 -2.25 -1.70 -10.14
CA ALA A 240 -3.20 -0.61 -10.33
C ALA A 240 -3.62 -0.48 -11.79
N VAL A 241 -4.93 -0.44 -12.02
CA VAL A 241 -5.55 -0.09 -13.30
C VAL A 241 -6.34 1.21 -13.17
N ARG A 242 -6.82 1.75 -14.29
CA ARG A 242 -7.66 2.95 -14.27
C ARG A 242 -8.95 2.71 -13.47
N GLN A 243 -9.47 3.78 -12.87
CA GLN A 243 -10.80 3.74 -12.27
C GLN A 243 -11.84 3.40 -13.34
N GLY A 244 -12.73 2.45 -13.05
CA GLY A 244 -13.73 1.94 -14.00
C GLY A 244 -13.22 0.87 -14.97
N ASP A 245 -12.02 0.33 -14.77
CA ASP A 245 -11.46 -0.79 -15.55
C ASP A 245 -11.55 -2.10 -14.76
N GLU A 246 -12.74 -2.40 -14.21
CA GLU A 246 -12.96 -3.59 -13.37
C GLU A 246 -12.70 -4.88 -14.14
N ALA A 247 -12.97 -4.89 -15.45
CA ALA A 247 -12.75 -6.05 -16.30
C ALA A 247 -11.26 -6.42 -16.42
N LEU A 248 -10.36 -5.44 -16.53
CA LEU A 248 -8.92 -5.69 -16.51
C LEU A 248 -8.46 -6.07 -15.11
N ARG A 249 -8.95 -5.40 -14.07
CA ARG A 249 -8.64 -5.74 -12.67
C ARG A 249 -9.00 -7.20 -12.35
N ASP A 250 -10.21 -7.63 -12.69
CA ASP A 250 -10.68 -9.00 -12.49
C ASP A 250 -9.84 -10.02 -13.28
N GLN A 251 -9.34 -9.64 -14.46
CA GLN A 251 -8.43 -10.49 -15.26
C GLN A 251 -7.06 -10.62 -14.59
N LEU A 252 -6.51 -9.51 -14.08
CA LEU A 252 -5.26 -9.50 -13.33
C LEU A 252 -5.37 -10.32 -12.04
N ASP A 253 -6.47 -10.23 -11.29
CA ASP A 253 -6.70 -11.03 -10.09
C ASP A 253 -6.63 -12.53 -10.38
N ARG A 254 -7.30 -12.99 -11.45
CA ARG A 254 -7.24 -14.40 -11.88
C ARG A 254 -5.83 -14.80 -12.34
N ALA A 255 -5.12 -13.91 -13.02
CA ALA A 255 -3.75 -14.18 -13.47
C ALA A 255 -2.78 -14.24 -12.28
N ILE A 256 -2.96 -13.39 -11.26
CA ILE A 256 -2.20 -13.43 -10.00
C ILE A 256 -2.45 -14.76 -9.30
N GLU A 257 -3.70 -15.18 -9.14
CA GLU A 257 -4.05 -16.45 -8.49
C GLU A 257 -3.44 -17.64 -9.24
N ALA A 258 -3.55 -17.67 -10.57
CA ALA A 258 -3.03 -18.75 -11.41
C ALA A 258 -1.50 -18.86 -11.40
N ASN A 259 -0.80 -17.76 -11.11
CA ASN A 259 0.67 -17.68 -11.14
C ASN A 259 1.29 -17.42 -9.75
N TRP A 260 0.53 -17.63 -8.67
CA TRP A 260 0.92 -17.24 -7.32
C TRP A 260 2.31 -17.73 -6.92
N GLU A 261 2.56 -19.03 -7.03
CA GLU A 261 3.83 -19.66 -6.66
C GLU A 261 5.01 -19.13 -7.48
N GLN A 262 4.79 -18.91 -8.78
CA GLN A 262 5.81 -18.36 -9.68
C GLN A 262 6.13 -16.90 -9.34
N ILE A 263 5.11 -16.10 -9.00
CA ILE A 263 5.29 -14.72 -8.51
C ILE A 263 6.10 -14.70 -7.22
N GLN A 264 5.75 -15.54 -6.23
CA GLN A 264 6.50 -15.64 -4.96
C GLN A 264 7.95 -16.09 -5.20
N ALA A 265 8.18 -17.00 -6.15
CA ALA A 265 9.52 -17.43 -6.52
C ALA A 265 10.36 -16.28 -7.13
N VAL A 266 9.77 -15.46 -8.00
CA VAL A 266 10.45 -14.27 -8.54
C VAL A 266 10.82 -13.29 -7.42
N LEU A 267 9.89 -12.99 -6.50
CA LEU A 267 10.17 -12.09 -5.37
C LEU A 267 11.32 -12.62 -4.50
N THR A 268 11.33 -13.93 -4.21
CA THR A 268 12.40 -14.60 -3.45
C THR A 268 13.76 -14.51 -4.16
N GLU A 269 13.79 -14.76 -5.47
CA GLU A 269 15.00 -14.69 -6.28
C GLU A 269 15.63 -13.29 -6.21
N TYR A 270 14.81 -12.25 -6.35
CA TYR A 270 15.22 -10.85 -6.23
C TYR A 270 15.51 -10.42 -4.79
N GLY A 271 15.24 -11.28 -3.81
CA GLY A 271 15.54 -11.03 -2.40
C GLY A 271 14.51 -10.17 -1.68
N VAL A 272 13.33 -9.96 -2.26
CA VAL A 272 12.27 -9.17 -1.62
C VAL A 272 11.84 -9.85 -0.31
N PRO A 273 11.97 -9.19 0.85
CA PRO A 273 11.50 -9.74 2.11
C PRO A 273 9.97 -9.70 2.13
N THR A 274 9.32 -10.86 2.05
CA THR A 274 7.86 -10.94 2.06
C THR A 274 7.32 -11.32 3.44
N LEU A 275 6.13 -10.79 3.74
CA LEU A 275 5.33 -11.12 4.91
C LEU A 275 4.05 -11.83 4.44
N PRO A 276 3.41 -12.64 5.31
CA PRO A 276 2.13 -13.24 4.97
C PRO A 276 1.07 -12.17 4.66
N ILE A 277 0.34 -12.36 3.56
CA ILE A 277 -0.89 -11.63 3.28
C ILE A 277 -2.04 -12.36 3.98
N PRO A 278 -2.80 -11.71 4.88
CA PRO A 278 -3.97 -12.33 5.49
C PRO A 278 -5.00 -12.77 4.43
N GLY A 279 -5.30 -14.06 4.36
CA GLY A 279 -6.34 -14.61 3.46
C GLY A 279 -5.85 -15.01 2.05
N ALA A 280 -4.56 -14.83 1.74
CA ALA A 280 -4.01 -15.23 0.44
C ALA A 280 -3.79 -16.76 0.31
N PRO A 281 -3.69 -17.31 -0.92
CA PRO A 281 -3.34 -18.71 -1.14
C PRO A 281 -2.06 -19.11 -0.39
N GLY A 282 -2.13 -20.17 0.41
CA GLY A 282 -1.00 -20.63 1.23
C GLY A 282 -0.82 -19.91 2.58
N SER A 283 -1.66 -18.93 2.94
CA SER A 283 -1.68 -18.34 4.29
C SER A 283 -2.30 -19.33 5.29
N ALA A 284 -1.53 -20.31 5.73
CA ALA A 284 -1.90 -21.13 6.88
C ALA A 284 -1.84 -20.26 8.15
N GLY A 285 -2.98 -19.70 8.55
CA GLY A 285 -3.15 -19.11 9.89
C GLY A 285 -3.78 -17.73 9.95
N ALA A 286 -5.04 -17.60 9.54
CA ALA A 286 -6.01 -16.67 10.14
C ALA A 286 -7.41 -16.95 9.56
N SER A 287 -7.92 -18.17 9.75
CA SER A 287 -9.35 -18.40 9.54
C SER A 287 -10.10 -17.76 10.71
N ALA A 288 -10.78 -16.64 10.43
CA ALA A 288 -11.88 -16.20 11.28
C ALA A 288 -12.85 -17.38 11.45
N PRO A 289 -13.33 -17.67 12.67
CA PRO A 289 -14.27 -18.77 12.87
C PRO A 289 -15.57 -18.45 12.11
N PRO A 290 -16.16 -19.43 11.40
CA PRO A 290 -17.41 -19.20 10.68
C PRO A 290 -18.54 -18.86 11.66
N PRO A 291 -19.55 -18.09 11.23
CA PRO A 291 -20.70 -17.79 12.07
C PRO A 291 -21.43 -19.10 12.38
N LYS A 292 -21.56 -19.41 13.68
CA LYS A 292 -22.36 -20.56 14.11
C LYS A 292 -23.82 -20.17 14.03
N ASP A 293 -24.48 -20.65 12.99
CA ASP A 293 -25.93 -20.70 12.93
C ASP A 293 -26.50 -21.57 14.05
N ALA A 294 -27.61 -21.09 14.57
CA ALA A 294 -28.38 -21.67 15.64
C ALA A 294 -29.09 -22.95 15.19
N SER A 295 -28.84 -24.07 15.88
CA SER A 295 -29.90 -25.04 16.16
C SER A 295 -29.55 -25.95 17.34
N ALA A 296 -30.40 -25.84 18.37
CA ALA A 296 -30.82 -26.85 19.34
C ALA A 296 -29.80 -27.87 19.91
N THR A 297 -29.50 -27.76 21.21
CA THR A 297 -29.89 -28.77 22.23
C THR A 297 -29.44 -28.39 23.65
N GLY A 298 -30.37 -28.47 24.61
CA GLY A 298 -30.11 -28.89 26.00
C GLY A 298 -29.51 -27.90 27.01
N LEU A 299 -30.32 -26.97 27.54
CA LEU A 299 -29.95 -26.20 28.74
C LEU A 299 -30.14 -27.04 30.02
N ARG A 300 -29.05 -27.32 30.77
CA ARG A 300 -29.09 -27.63 32.21
C ARG A 300 -28.68 -26.38 32.99
N ARG A 301 -29.57 -25.91 33.87
CA ARG A 301 -29.37 -24.78 34.79
C ARG A 301 -28.29 -25.10 35.83
N GLY A 302 -27.29 -24.22 35.95
CA GLY A 302 -26.32 -24.19 37.05
C GLY A 302 -26.42 -22.89 37.83
N GLN A 303 -26.74 -22.99 39.11
CA GLN A 303 -26.82 -21.91 40.10
C GLN A 303 -25.40 -21.43 40.45
N GLY A 304 -25.06 -20.17 40.16
CA GLY A 304 -23.74 -19.63 40.55
C GLY A 304 -23.57 -18.13 40.33
N ALA A 305 -24.20 -17.55 39.31
CA ALA A 305 -24.00 -16.14 38.96
C ALA A 305 -24.68 -15.12 39.91
N ARG A 306 -25.63 -15.55 40.75
CA ARG A 306 -26.41 -14.63 41.60
C ARG A 306 -25.69 -14.21 42.89
N ALA A 307 -24.71 -15.00 43.37
CA ALA A 307 -23.99 -14.71 44.61
C ALA A 307 -22.85 -13.69 44.45
N LEU A 308 -22.33 -13.51 43.23
CA LEU A 308 -21.21 -12.59 42.96
C LEU A 308 -21.68 -11.13 42.80
N VAL A 309 -22.87 -10.94 42.21
CA VAL A 309 -23.46 -9.61 41.97
C VAL A 309 -23.86 -8.92 43.27
N ASP A 310 -24.34 -9.67 44.27
CA ASP A 310 -24.76 -9.10 45.56
C ASP A 310 -23.57 -8.70 46.46
N ARG A 311 -22.40 -9.34 46.28
CA ARG A 311 -21.17 -8.98 47.02
C ARG A 311 -20.54 -7.68 46.54
N LEU A 312 -20.69 -7.31 45.26
CA LEU A 312 -20.09 -6.09 44.70
C LEU A 312 -20.89 -4.83 45.05
N ARG A 313 -22.22 -4.92 45.20
CA ARG A 313 -23.06 -3.77 45.59
C ARG A 313 -22.82 -3.29 47.03
N SER A 314 -22.43 -4.18 47.93
CA SER A 314 -22.23 -3.83 49.35
C SER A 314 -20.87 -3.16 49.63
N ALA A 315 -19.90 -3.26 48.72
CA ALA A 315 -18.59 -2.63 48.84
C ALA A 315 -18.60 -1.14 48.44
N LEU A 316 -19.40 -0.76 47.42
CA LEU A 316 -19.45 0.60 46.89
C LEU A 316 -20.23 1.59 47.77
N ALA A 317 -21.12 1.12 48.64
CA ALA A 317 -21.88 1.97 49.56
C ALA A 317 -21.04 2.53 50.74
N LYS A 318 -19.85 1.99 51.01
CA LYS A 318 -19.02 2.38 52.17
C LYS A 318 -17.96 3.45 51.89
N LEU A 319 -17.70 3.79 50.63
CA LEU A 319 -16.64 4.74 50.25
C LEU A 319 -17.10 6.20 50.08
N ARG A 320 -18.40 6.50 50.17
CA ARG A 320 -18.95 7.87 50.03
C ARG A 320 -19.02 8.69 51.33
N ARG A 321 -18.32 8.32 52.41
CA ARG A 321 -18.51 8.97 53.72
C ARG A 321 -17.35 9.78 54.30
N TRP A 322 -16.22 9.93 53.60
CA TRP A 322 -15.12 10.73 54.13
C TRP A 322 -14.49 11.56 53.02
N VAL A 323 -14.91 12.82 52.97
CA VAL A 323 -14.17 14.07 52.68
C VAL A 323 -15.20 15.05 52.10
N ALA A 324 -15.61 16.01 52.92
CA ALA A 324 -16.27 17.23 52.50
C ALA A 324 -15.35 18.39 52.86
N PRO A 325 -15.17 19.39 51.99
CA PRO A 325 -14.76 20.72 52.41
C PRO A 325 -15.94 21.70 52.35
N THR A 326 -15.85 22.65 53.27
CA THR A 326 -16.70 23.80 53.55
C THR A 326 -16.67 24.85 52.45
N ALA A 327 -17.78 25.57 52.31
CA ALA A 327 -18.02 26.68 51.38
C ALA A 327 -17.09 27.89 51.57
N ALA A 328 -16.72 28.52 50.46
CA ALA A 328 -16.46 29.96 50.35
C ALA A 328 -16.84 30.42 48.93
N ALA A 329 -17.56 31.54 48.87
CA ALA A 329 -18.25 32.07 47.70
C ALA A 329 -17.30 32.65 46.63
N GLY A 330 -17.72 32.53 45.37
CA GLY A 330 -17.10 33.18 44.21
C GLY A 330 -17.75 32.72 42.90
N GLU A 331 -18.85 33.39 42.54
CA GLU A 331 -19.49 33.49 41.21
C GLU A 331 -19.56 32.23 40.33
N GLU A 332 -20.71 31.54 40.42
CA GLU A 332 -21.12 30.48 39.50
C GLU A 332 -21.54 31.09 38.14
N GLY A 333 -20.66 31.00 37.14
CA GLY A 333 -21.06 30.86 35.74
C GLY A 333 -21.24 29.38 35.45
N GLY A 334 -22.48 28.90 35.40
CA GLY A 334 -22.80 27.50 35.15
C GLY A 334 -22.38 27.07 33.73
N ALA A 335 -21.47 26.11 33.63
CA ALA A 335 -21.35 25.29 32.43
C ALA A 335 -22.46 24.23 32.50
N GLU A 336 -23.59 24.53 31.87
CA GLU A 336 -24.50 23.50 31.40
C GLU A 336 -23.70 22.55 30.50
N GLY A 337 -23.88 21.24 30.64
CA GLY A 337 -23.25 20.27 29.74
C GLY A 337 -23.75 20.54 28.32
N GLU A 338 -22.91 21.14 27.49
CA GLU A 338 -23.21 21.37 26.08
C GLU A 338 -23.41 20.02 25.40
N GLU A 339 -24.63 19.78 24.94
CA GLU A 339 -24.98 18.63 24.13
C GLU A 339 -24.22 18.76 22.81
N LEU A 340 -23.42 17.75 22.45
CA LEU A 340 -22.62 17.75 21.21
C LEU A 340 -23.50 18.15 20.01
N PRO A 341 -23.00 19.04 19.12
CA PRO A 341 -23.74 19.44 17.93
C PRO A 341 -24.19 18.21 17.13
N GLN A 342 -25.47 18.18 16.76
CA GLN A 342 -26.00 17.09 15.93
C GLN A 342 -25.52 17.18 14.48
N LYS A 343 -25.12 18.38 14.05
CA LYS A 343 -24.58 18.67 12.71
C LYS A 343 -23.21 19.31 12.83
N ASN A 344 -22.38 19.08 11.83
CA ASN A 344 -21.03 19.63 11.79
C ASN A 344 -21.08 21.16 11.58
N PRO A 345 -20.53 21.96 12.51
CA PRO A 345 -20.51 23.42 12.42
C PRO A 345 -19.65 23.96 11.26
N TYR A 346 -18.69 23.19 10.76
CA TYR A 346 -17.75 23.59 9.70
C TYR A 346 -18.13 23.07 8.31
N THR A 347 -19.39 22.66 8.11
CA THR A 347 -19.83 22.12 6.82
C THR A 347 -19.68 23.18 5.71
N GLY A 348 -18.83 22.88 4.72
CA GLY A 348 -18.57 23.75 3.57
C GLY A 348 -17.57 24.88 3.83
N ASP A 349 -16.95 24.93 5.00
CA ASP A 349 -15.85 25.85 5.31
C ASP A 349 -14.54 25.31 4.71
N GLU A 350 -13.97 26.04 3.75
CA GLU A 350 -12.78 25.62 3.01
C GLU A 350 -11.52 25.52 3.89
N GLU A 351 -11.40 26.36 4.92
CA GLU A 351 -10.25 26.38 5.83
C GLU A 351 -10.32 25.19 6.78
N ALA A 352 -11.48 24.95 7.39
CA ALA A 352 -11.71 23.79 8.24
C ALA A 352 -11.59 22.45 7.47
N ILE A 353 -12.01 22.41 6.20
CA ILE A 353 -11.80 21.23 5.34
C ILE A 353 -10.30 21.00 5.09
N ALA A 354 -9.53 22.06 4.87
CA ALA A 354 -8.09 21.96 4.65
C ALA A 354 -7.36 21.50 5.93
N GLU A 355 -7.74 22.03 7.09
CA GLU A 355 -7.19 21.61 8.39
C GLU A 355 -7.59 20.17 8.71
N GLY A 356 -8.87 19.81 8.53
CA GLY A 356 -9.37 18.44 8.67
C GLY A 356 -8.62 17.43 7.80
N LYS A 357 -8.23 17.81 6.58
CA LYS A 357 -7.39 16.99 5.71
C LYS A 357 -5.97 16.84 6.24
N ALA A 358 -5.39 17.93 6.75
CA ALA A 358 -4.06 17.92 7.36
C ALA A 358 -4.05 17.01 8.60
N LEU A 359 -5.05 17.11 9.46
CA LEU A 359 -5.26 16.25 10.62
C LEU A 359 -5.47 14.79 10.23
N PHE A 360 -6.36 14.50 9.28
CA PHE A 360 -6.59 13.15 8.76
C PHE A 360 -5.29 12.49 8.24
N SER A 361 -4.41 13.29 7.64
CA SER A 361 -3.10 12.86 7.16
C SER A 361 -2.10 12.69 8.30
N LYS A 362 -1.95 13.72 9.14
CA LYS A 362 -1.01 13.77 10.28
C LYS A 362 -1.24 12.63 11.26
N TRP A 363 -2.50 12.32 11.53
CA TRP A 363 -2.90 11.26 12.45
C TRP A 363 -3.04 9.90 11.77
N GLY A 364 -2.71 9.75 10.49
CA GLY A 364 -2.65 8.44 9.86
C GLY A 364 -4.01 7.77 9.63
N CYS A 365 -5.12 8.52 9.67
CA CYS A 365 -6.45 7.99 9.36
C CYS A 365 -6.49 7.38 7.94
N TYR A 366 -5.68 7.92 7.03
CA TYR A 366 -5.49 7.39 5.69
C TYR A 366 -4.93 5.97 5.65
N GLY A 367 -4.23 5.51 6.69
CA GLY A 367 -3.65 4.18 6.74
C GLY A 367 -4.72 3.08 6.70
N CYS A 368 -5.90 3.35 7.27
CA CYS A 368 -7.04 2.43 7.23
C CYS A 368 -8.11 2.86 6.23
N HIS A 369 -8.36 4.16 6.10
CA HIS A 369 -9.47 4.70 5.30
C HIS A 369 -9.05 5.25 3.92
N GLY A 370 -7.78 5.13 3.54
CA GLY A 370 -7.24 5.69 2.31
C GLY A 370 -7.11 7.22 2.35
N THR A 371 -6.18 7.80 1.60
CA THR A 371 -5.87 9.26 1.64
C THR A 371 -7.01 10.17 1.20
N GLN A 372 -8.02 9.60 0.54
CA GLN A 372 -9.24 10.30 0.12
C GLN A 372 -10.50 9.61 0.67
N GLY A 373 -10.41 8.89 1.80
CA GLY A 373 -11.56 8.23 2.41
C GLY A 373 -12.12 7.06 1.62
N GLY A 374 -11.39 6.52 0.64
CA GLY A 374 -11.84 5.40 -0.20
C GLY A 374 -12.00 4.07 0.54
N GLY A 375 -11.51 3.98 1.78
CA GLY A 375 -11.49 2.76 2.58
C GLY A 375 -10.18 1.98 2.47
N GLY A 376 -10.22 0.73 2.92
CA GLY A 376 -9.16 -0.26 2.82
C GLY A 376 -9.23 -1.25 3.98
N MET A 377 -8.31 -1.17 4.94
CA MET A 377 -8.43 -1.89 6.21
C MET A 377 -9.68 -1.44 7.00
N GLY A 378 -10.02 -0.16 6.92
CA GLY A 378 -11.25 0.42 7.43
C GLY A 378 -12.30 0.61 6.33
N PRO A 379 -13.57 0.85 6.69
CA PRO A 379 -14.62 1.09 5.71
C PRO A 379 -14.35 2.35 4.87
N SER A 380 -14.91 2.36 3.66
CA SER A 380 -15.01 3.57 2.84
C SER A 380 -15.79 4.65 3.59
N LEU A 381 -15.31 5.88 3.48
CA LEU A 381 -15.89 7.10 4.00
C LEU A 381 -16.52 7.97 2.89
N VAL A 382 -16.41 7.54 1.64
CA VAL A 382 -16.91 8.28 0.46
C VAL A 382 -18.14 7.66 -0.19
N ASP A 383 -18.58 6.48 0.29
CA ASP A 383 -19.80 5.84 -0.15
C ASP A 383 -20.98 6.08 0.81
N SER A 384 -22.15 5.53 0.49
CA SER A 384 -23.36 5.70 1.31
C SER A 384 -23.52 4.63 2.39
N ARG A 385 -22.55 3.73 2.60
CA ARG A 385 -22.66 2.58 3.50
C ARG A 385 -21.94 2.84 4.81
N TRP A 386 -22.70 3.33 5.80
CA TRP A 386 -22.21 3.58 7.15
C TRP A 386 -22.59 2.45 8.11
N ILE A 387 -21.61 1.92 8.84
CA ILE A 387 -21.79 0.79 9.77
C ILE A 387 -22.09 1.20 11.22
N TYR A 388 -21.77 2.44 11.60
CA TYR A 388 -21.94 2.97 12.96
C TYR A 388 -22.76 4.27 13.03
N GLY A 389 -23.65 4.47 12.06
CA GLY A 389 -24.36 5.73 11.87
C GLY A 389 -23.61 6.63 10.88
N GLY A 390 -24.37 7.29 9.99
CA GLY A 390 -23.82 8.09 8.90
C GLY A 390 -24.01 9.60 9.08
N ASP A 391 -24.75 10.03 10.10
CA ASP A 391 -24.91 11.42 10.52
C ASP A 391 -23.64 11.98 11.20
N ASP A 392 -23.49 13.30 11.17
CA ASP A 392 -22.33 14.05 11.63
C ASP A 392 -21.96 13.73 13.08
N ALA A 393 -22.95 13.68 13.97
CA ALA A 393 -22.72 13.32 15.37
C ALA A 393 -22.23 11.87 15.54
N SER A 394 -22.76 10.93 14.74
CA SER A 394 -22.31 9.55 14.76
C SER A 394 -20.90 9.37 14.21
N VAL A 395 -20.52 10.12 13.17
CA VAL A 395 -19.16 10.12 12.62
C VAL A 395 -18.19 10.77 13.62
N PHE A 396 -18.55 11.91 14.20
CA PHE A 396 -17.79 12.56 15.28
C PHE A 396 -17.53 11.57 16.42
N LYS A 397 -18.59 10.92 16.92
CA LYS A 397 -18.48 9.95 18.01
C LYS A 397 -17.67 8.72 17.63
N THR A 398 -17.65 8.36 16.34
CA THR A 398 -16.83 7.26 15.82
C THR A 398 -15.34 7.61 15.88
N ILE A 399 -14.99 8.85 15.58
CA ILE A 399 -13.62 9.36 15.70
C ILE A 399 -13.26 9.54 17.17
N HIS A 400 -14.08 10.25 17.94
CA HIS A 400 -13.80 10.55 19.35
C HIS A 400 -13.66 9.28 20.19
N ASP A 401 -14.64 8.38 20.15
CA ASP A 401 -14.68 7.20 21.04
C ASP A 401 -14.00 5.96 20.45
N GLY A 402 -13.67 5.98 19.15
CA GLY A 402 -13.27 4.79 18.41
C GLY A 402 -14.39 3.78 18.25
N ARG A 403 -14.08 2.61 17.66
CA ARG A 403 -15.03 1.50 17.47
C ARG A 403 -14.37 0.14 17.71
N PRO A 404 -15.12 -0.83 18.25
CA PRO A 404 -14.61 -2.19 18.39
C PRO A 404 -14.24 -2.77 17.02
N ASN A 405 -13.21 -3.62 16.99
CA ASN A 405 -12.66 -4.27 15.78
C ASN A 405 -11.76 -3.39 14.88
N GLY A 406 -11.06 -2.40 15.44
CA GLY A 406 -9.85 -1.85 14.80
C GLY A 406 -9.80 -0.35 14.59
N MET A 407 -10.86 0.41 14.88
CA MET A 407 -10.79 1.88 14.87
C MET A 407 -10.42 2.41 16.26
N PRO A 408 -9.25 3.04 16.43
CA PRO A 408 -8.83 3.64 17.71
C PRO A 408 -9.72 4.82 18.11
N ALA A 409 -9.70 5.13 19.41
CA ALA A 409 -10.29 6.36 19.93
C ALA A 409 -9.30 7.52 19.78
N TRP A 410 -9.79 8.65 19.26
CA TRP A 410 -8.98 9.85 19.03
C TRP A 410 -9.28 10.98 20.00
N GLY A 411 -10.35 10.85 20.80
CA GLY A 411 -10.63 11.76 21.90
C GLY A 411 -9.45 11.83 22.86
N GLY A 412 -8.99 13.05 23.15
CA GLY A 412 -7.81 13.32 23.99
C GLY A 412 -6.49 13.39 23.21
N TYR A 413 -6.46 12.96 21.94
CA TYR A 413 -5.36 13.27 21.01
C TYR A 413 -5.74 14.42 20.06
N LEU A 414 -6.98 14.41 19.61
CA LEU A 414 -7.64 15.50 18.90
C LEU A 414 -8.59 16.22 19.86
N SER A 415 -8.65 17.55 19.75
CA SER A 415 -9.69 18.37 20.34
C SER A 415 -11.04 18.13 19.64
N GLU A 416 -12.15 18.49 20.30
CA GLU A 416 -13.48 18.33 19.68
C GLU A 416 -13.61 19.17 18.40
N GLU A 417 -13.04 20.37 18.38
CA GLU A 417 -12.96 21.22 17.19
C GLU A 417 -12.22 20.51 16.05
N GLU A 418 -11.02 19.99 16.32
CA GLU A 418 -10.22 19.26 15.32
C GLU A 418 -10.95 18.01 14.79
N ILE A 419 -11.73 17.31 15.63
CA ILE A 419 -12.55 16.18 15.17
C ILE A 419 -13.66 16.68 14.22
N TRP A 420 -14.31 17.80 14.52
CA TRP A 420 -15.32 18.37 13.64
C TRP A 420 -14.73 18.84 12.29
N GLU A 421 -13.52 19.37 12.27
CA GLU A 421 -12.78 19.69 11.05
C GLU A 421 -12.49 18.41 10.23
N VAL A 422 -12.06 17.33 10.88
CA VAL A 422 -11.88 16.02 10.21
C VAL A 422 -13.21 15.52 9.63
N VAL A 423 -14.32 15.66 10.35
CA VAL A 423 -15.66 15.32 9.81
C VAL A 423 -15.97 16.21 8.59
N ALA A 424 -15.62 17.49 8.61
CA ALA A 424 -15.87 18.41 7.48
C ALA A 424 -15.10 17.96 6.25
N PHE A 425 -13.82 17.58 6.42
CA PHE A 425 -13.04 16.96 5.37
C PHE A 425 -13.68 15.66 4.85
N ILE A 426 -14.08 14.74 5.73
CA ILE A 426 -14.75 13.49 5.33
C ILE A 426 -15.99 13.77 4.48
N ARG A 427 -16.82 14.74 4.87
CA ARG A 427 -17.99 15.16 4.10
C ARG A 427 -17.63 15.74 2.74
N SER A 428 -16.54 16.50 2.64
CA SER A 428 -16.06 17.06 1.37
C SER A 428 -15.64 15.99 0.35
N LEU A 429 -15.32 14.78 0.81
CA LEU A 429 -14.89 13.68 -0.05
C LEU A 429 -16.05 12.94 -0.74
N TYR A 430 -17.29 13.10 -0.24
CA TYR A 430 -18.44 12.41 -0.80
C TYR A 430 -18.76 12.88 -2.22
N LYS A 431 -18.75 11.96 -3.18
CA LYS A 431 -19.06 12.23 -4.60
C LYS A 431 -20.31 11.50 -5.12
N GLY A 432 -21.09 10.89 -4.21
CA GLY A 432 -22.30 10.16 -4.55
C GLY A 432 -23.56 11.02 -4.66
N ASP A 433 -24.72 10.38 -4.69
CA ASP A 433 -26.03 11.06 -4.74
C ASP A 433 -26.31 11.82 -3.43
N PRO A 434 -26.40 13.16 -3.44
CA PRO A 434 -26.66 13.96 -2.25
C PRO A 434 -27.94 13.56 -1.50
N GLY A 435 -28.93 12.98 -2.20
CA GLY A 435 -30.19 12.52 -1.61
C GLY A 435 -30.07 11.25 -0.75
N LYS A 436 -28.90 10.59 -0.76
CA LYS A 436 -28.62 9.39 0.05
C LYS A 436 -27.72 9.68 1.25
N VAL A 437 -27.23 10.91 1.39
CA VAL A 437 -26.39 11.32 2.51
C VAL A 437 -27.28 11.59 3.72
N VAL A 438 -26.98 10.92 4.83
CA VAL A 438 -27.55 11.25 6.14
C VAL A 438 -26.60 12.25 6.78
N TRP A 439 -27.06 13.49 6.91
CA TRP A 439 -26.30 14.59 7.52
C TRP A 439 -26.47 14.60 9.02
#